data_AF-A0A839NVG7-F1
#
_entry.id   AF-A0A839NVG7-F1
#
_cell.length_a   1.000
_cell.length_b   1.000
_cell.length_c   1.000
_cell.angle_alpha   90.00
_cell.angle_beta   90.00
_cell.angle_gamma   90.00
#
_symmetry.space_group_name_H-M   'P 1'
#
loop_
_entity.id
_entity.type
_entity.pdbx_description
1 polymer ?
#
loop_
_entity_poly.entity_id
_entity_poly.type
_entity_poly.pdbx_seq_one_letter_code
_entity_poly.pdbx_strand_id
1 'polypeptide(L)'
;MQDARVAVMFGRDRAAAIFAVGMVWLVYAFTFWTMRQACDNCGVTLLVLGVGACVVLLNTAAIAAMIRHYREDRDAIYGTDLYYLDRLREMRRSGEA
;
A
#
# COMPACT_ATOMS: atom_id res chain seq x y z
N MET A 1 -4.80 -22.17 -15.19
CA MET A 1 -3.49 -21.50 -14.97
C MET A 1 -3.79 -20.03 -14.81
N GLN A 2 -4.21 -19.62 -13.60
CA GLN A 2 -4.49 -18.23 -13.22
C GLN A 2 -3.40 -17.30 -13.75
N ASP A 3 -3.82 -16.23 -14.41
CA ASP A 3 -2.92 -15.32 -15.11
C ASP A 3 -1.95 -14.66 -14.13
N ALA A 4 -0.73 -15.18 -14.09
CA ALA A 4 0.38 -14.69 -13.27
C ALA A 4 0.60 -13.17 -13.39
N ARG A 5 0.14 -12.56 -14.49
CA ARG A 5 0.21 -11.12 -14.75
C ARG A 5 -0.66 -10.28 -13.81
N VAL A 6 -1.85 -10.75 -13.42
CA VAL A 6 -2.74 -10.00 -12.51
C VAL A 6 -2.17 -10.01 -11.08
N ALA A 7 -1.59 -11.14 -10.66
CA ALA A 7 -0.88 -11.22 -9.37
C ALA A 7 0.38 -10.33 -9.33
N VAL A 8 1.13 -10.23 -10.45
CA VAL A 8 2.33 -9.39 -10.56
C VAL A 8 1.98 -7.89 -10.57
N MET A 9 0.91 -7.48 -11.25
CA MET A 9 0.45 -6.08 -11.22
C MET A 9 0.01 -5.67 -9.80
N PHE A 10 -0.73 -6.54 -9.11
CA PHE A 10 -1.19 -6.31 -7.74
C PHE A 10 -0.05 -6.27 -6.72
N GLY A 11 0.97 -7.13 -6.90
CA GLY A 11 2.19 -7.10 -6.08
C GLY A 11 2.96 -5.80 -6.26
N ARG A 12 3.00 -5.27 -7.49
CA ARG A 12 3.67 -4.02 -7.82
C ARG A 12 2.96 -2.80 -7.23
N ASP A 13 1.62 -2.75 -7.26
CA ASP A 13 0.87 -1.63 -6.69
C ASP A 13 0.99 -1.60 -5.15
N ARG A 14 0.97 -2.77 -4.52
CA ARG A 14 1.25 -2.89 -3.08
C ARG A 14 2.69 -2.48 -2.75
N ALA A 15 3.67 -2.89 -3.56
CA ALA A 15 5.06 -2.49 -3.38
C ALA A 15 5.25 -0.98 -3.56
N ALA A 16 4.57 -0.38 -4.55
CA ALA A 16 4.58 1.06 -4.78
C ALA A 16 3.95 1.83 -3.60
N ALA A 17 2.85 1.34 -3.04
CA ALA A 17 2.21 1.94 -1.86
C ALA A 17 3.13 1.89 -0.62
N ILE A 18 3.79 0.74 -0.37
CA ILE A 18 4.76 0.61 0.73
C ILE A 18 5.98 1.52 0.49
N PHE A 19 6.47 1.58 -0.76
CA PHE A 19 7.57 2.45 -1.13
C PHE A 19 7.22 3.93 -0.91
N ALA A 20 6.02 4.35 -1.29
CA ALA A 20 5.53 5.71 -1.05
C ALA A 20 5.52 6.06 0.45
N VAL A 21 5.00 5.17 1.31
CA VAL A 21 5.05 5.36 2.77
C VAL A 21 6.50 5.49 3.25
N GLY A 22 7.38 4.59 2.81
CA GLY A 22 8.79 4.62 3.18
C GLY A 22 9.48 5.94 2.77
N MET A 23 9.10 6.49 1.61
CA MET A 23 9.61 7.77 1.14
C MET A 23 9.11 8.94 2.00
N VAL A 24 7.85 8.92 2.44
CA VAL A 24 7.31 9.91 3.39
C VAL A 24 8.08 9.87 4.72
N TRP A 25 8.35 8.67 5.25
CA TRP A 25 9.18 8.50 6.45
C TRP A 25 10.56 9.13 6.27
N LEU A 26 11.23 8.87 5.14
CA LEU A 26 12.56 9.41 4.86
C LEU A 26 12.54 10.94 4.76
N VAL A 27 11.56 11.52 4.08
CA VAL A 27 11.42 12.98 3.93
C VAL A 27 11.20 13.64 5.30
N TYR A 28 10.33 13.09 6.14
CA TYR A 28 10.10 13.61 7.49
C TYR A 28 11.34 13.48 8.37
N ALA A 29 12.01 12.32 8.38
CA ALA A 29 13.23 12.11 9.15
C ALA A 29 14.35 13.06 8.71
N PHE A 30 14.53 13.23 7.40
CA PHE A 30 15.49 14.17 6.84
C PHE A 30 15.17 15.61 7.23
N THR A 31 13.91 16.03 7.12
CA THR A 31 13.47 17.39 7.47
C THR A 31 13.67 17.67 8.96
N PHE A 32 13.37 16.72 9.84
CA PHE A 32 13.64 16.85 11.26
C PHE A 32 15.14 16.95 11.55
N TRP A 33 15.95 16.12 10.88
CA TRP A 33 17.40 16.13 11.04
C TRP A 33 18.03 17.48 10.64
N THR A 34 17.57 18.07 9.54
CA THR A 34 18.05 19.37 9.06
C THR A 34 17.58 20.51 9.95
N MET A 35 16.36 20.43 10.49
CA MET A 35 15.78 21.48 11.34
C MET A 35 16.13 21.35 12.83
N ARG A 36 16.85 20.30 13.25
CA ARG A 36 17.11 19.99 14.67
C ARG A 36 17.61 21.19 15.49
N GLN A 37 18.57 21.95 14.96
CA GLN A 37 19.14 23.11 15.66
C GLN A 37 18.11 24.23 15.82
N ALA A 38 17.26 24.46 14.81
CA ALA A 38 16.19 25.44 14.90
C ALA A 38 15.13 25.01 15.92
N CYS A 39 14.76 23.72 15.95
CA CYS A 39 13.81 23.17 16.91
C CYS A 39 14.32 23.29 18.36
N ASP A 40 15.59 22.98 18.59
CA ASP A 40 16.21 23.07 19.91
C ASP A 40 16.31 24.53 20.39
N ASN A 41 16.70 25.46 19.50
CA ASN A 41 16.77 26.88 19.82
C ASN A 41 15.39 27.47 20.17
N CYS A 42 14.33 26.98 19.56
CA CYS A 42 12.96 27.41 19.83
C CYS A 42 12.26 26.61 20.95
N GLY A 43 12.88 25.55 21.47
CA GLY A 43 12.29 24.68 22.51
C GLY A 43 11.08 23.86 22.04
N VAL A 44 10.89 23.69 20.73
CA VAL A 44 9.69 23.03 20.14
C VAL A 44 9.95 21.59 19.70
N THR A 45 11.12 21.03 20.01
CA THR A 45 11.57 19.70 19.54
C THR A 45 10.54 18.60 19.83
N LEU A 46 9.99 18.55 21.05
CA LEU A 46 8.97 17.57 21.43
C LEU A 46 7.67 17.71 20.64
N LEU A 47 7.23 18.95 20.37
CA LEU A 47 6.01 19.23 19.63
C LEU A 47 6.17 18.81 18.16
N VAL A 48 7.28 19.20 17.53
CA VAL A 48 7.58 18.83 16.14
C VAL A 48 7.69 17.32 15.99
N LEU A 49 8.34 16.65 16.94
CA LEU A 49 8.49 15.19 16.92
C LEU A 49 7.14 14.49 17.12
N GLY A 50 6.31 14.96 18.06
CA GLY A 50 4.97 14.42 18.29
C GLY A 50 4.03 14.59 17.10
N VAL A 51 3.95 15.80 16.54
CA VAL A 51 3.10 16.08 15.37
C VAL A 51 3.63 15.33 14.14
N GLY A 52 4.95 15.35 13.90
CA GLY A 52 5.57 14.61 12.80
C GLY A 52 5.32 13.10 12.89
N ALA A 53 5.47 12.52 14.08
CA ALA A 53 5.16 11.11 14.32
C ALA A 53 3.68 10.81 14.05
N CYS A 54 2.75 11.65 14.50
CA CYS A 54 1.33 11.49 14.20
C CYS A 54 1.05 11.47 12.69
N VAL A 55 1.59 12.42 11.93
CA VAL A 55 1.37 12.47 10.47
C VAL A 55 1.84 11.19 9.79
N VAL A 56 3.07 10.77 10.11
CA VAL A 56 3.70 9.62 9.48
C VAL A 56 2.98 8.31 9.87
N LEU A 57 2.58 8.16 11.14
CA LEU A 57 1.83 7.00 11.62
C LEU A 57 0.43 6.93 11.02
N LEU A 58 -0.30 8.05 10.97
CA LEU A 58 -1.63 8.10 10.37
C LEU A 58 -1.59 7.80 8.87
N ASN A 59 -0.58 8.30 8.16
CA ASN A 59 -0.39 8.00 6.74
C ASN A 59 -0.09 6.51 6.52
N THR A 60 0.76 5.92 7.36
CA THR A 60 1.05 4.48 7.36
C THR A 60 -0.19 3.66 7.67
N ALA A 61 -1.00 4.08 8.65
CA ALA A 61 -2.25 3.41 9.02
C ALA A 61 -3.30 3.49 7.91
N ALA A 62 -3.41 4.63 7.22
CA ALA A 62 -4.32 4.78 6.08
C ALA A 62 -3.95 3.84 4.93
N ILE A 63 -2.65 3.73 4.59
CA ILE A 63 -2.19 2.79 3.56
C ILE A 63 -2.34 1.34 4.02
N ALA A 64 -2.08 1.03 5.29
CA ALA A 64 -2.33 -0.30 5.85
C ALA A 64 -3.82 -0.67 5.81
N ALA A 65 -4.71 0.28 6.13
CA ALA A 65 -6.15 0.10 6.05
C ALA A 65 -6.61 -0.09 4.60
N MET A 66 -6.07 0.70 3.66
CA MET A 66 -6.30 0.51 2.23
C MET A 66 -5.89 -0.91 1.83
N ILE A 67 -4.66 -1.34 2.12
CA ILE A 67 -4.18 -2.70 1.78
C ILE A 67 -5.03 -3.79 2.46
N ARG A 68 -5.49 -3.60 3.71
CA ARG A 68 -6.32 -4.56 4.44
C ARG A 68 -7.72 -4.67 3.84
N HIS A 69 -8.35 -3.54 3.56
CA HIS A 69 -9.68 -3.50 2.95
C HIS A 69 -9.66 -4.12 1.54
N TYR A 70 -8.57 -3.90 0.79
CA TYR A 70 -8.32 -4.57 -0.49
C TYR A 70 -8.11 -6.10 -0.39
N ARG A 71 -7.86 -6.66 0.80
CA ARG A 71 -7.85 -8.12 1.02
C ARG A 71 -9.24 -8.64 1.38
N GLU A 72 -9.98 -7.93 2.23
CA GLU A 72 -11.35 -8.30 2.62
C GLU A 72 -12.34 -8.20 1.44
N ASP A 73 -12.22 -7.17 0.59
CA ASP A 73 -13.05 -7.06 -0.63
C ASP A 73 -12.61 -8.00 -1.76
N ARG A 74 -11.36 -8.52 -1.70
CA ARG A 74 -10.84 -9.45 -2.72
C ARG A 74 -11.56 -10.78 -2.68
N ASP A 75 -11.85 -11.30 -1.49
CA ASP A 75 -12.46 -12.62 -1.32
C ASP A 75 -13.92 -12.64 -1.82
N ALA A 76 -14.62 -11.50 -1.78
CA ALA A 76 -15.97 -11.35 -2.32
C ALA A 76 -16.02 -11.13 -3.84
N ILE A 77 -15.10 -10.33 -4.40
CA ILE A 77 -15.13 -9.95 -5.83
C ILE A 77 -14.36 -10.94 -6.72
N TYR A 78 -13.23 -11.48 -6.28
CA TYR A 78 -12.42 -12.40 -7.10
C TYR A 78 -13.01 -13.81 -7.21
N GLY A 79 -13.90 -14.23 -6.30
CA GLY A 79 -14.55 -15.54 -6.42
C GLY A 79 -15.32 -15.68 -7.74
N THR A 80 -16.08 -14.63 -8.09
CA THR A 80 -16.91 -14.60 -9.28
C THR A 80 -16.08 -14.45 -10.56
N ASP A 81 -15.11 -13.53 -10.57
CA ASP A 81 -14.31 -13.26 -11.77
C ASP A 81 -13.33 -14.42 -12.08
N LEU A 82 -12.80 -15.07 -11.03
CA LEU A 82 -11.99 -16.27 -11.17
C LEU A 82 -12.80 -17.47 -11.69
N TYR A 83 -14.04 -17.63 -11.22
CA TYR A 83 -14.97 -18.65 -11.69
C TYR A 83 -15.24 -18.51 -13.20
N TYR A 84 -15.50 -17.30 -13.70
CA TYR A 84 -15.74 -17.06 -15.13
C TYR A 84 -14.47 -17.27 -15.99
N LEU A 85 -13.30 -16.87 -15.48
CA LEU A 85 -12.02 -17.11 -16.15
C LEU A 85 -11.70 -18.61 -16.26
N ASP A 86 -11.99 -19.40 -15.23
CA ASP A 86 -11.81 -20.85 -15.29
C ASP A 86 -12.85 -21.51 -16.20
N ARG A 87 -14.10 -21.05 -16.21
CA ARG A 87 -15.14 -21.48 -17.17
C ARG A 87 -14.73 -21.23 -18.63
N LEU A 88 -14.17 -20.06 -18.93
CA LEU A 88 -13.67 -19.73 -20.27
C LEU A 88 -12.47 -20.59 -20.68
N ARG A 89 -11.61 -20.95 -19.72
CA ARG A 89 -10.51 -21.90 -19.97
C ARG A 89 -11.00 -23.32 -20.19
N GLU A 90 -12.02 -23.76 -19.47
CA GLU A 90 -12.66 -25.06 -19.67
C GLU A 90 -13.32 -25.13 -21.04
N MET A 91 -14.08 -24.11 -21.46
CA MET A 91 -14.65 -24.04 -22.82
C MET A 91 -13.57 -24.09 -23.92
N ARG A 92 -12.45 -23.39 -23.71
CA ARG A 92 -11.33 -23.43 -24.66
C ARG A 92 -10.63 -24.79 -24.68
N ARG A 93 -10.64 -25.55 -23.58
CA ARG A 93 -10.09 -26.91 -23.50
C ARG A 93 -11.06 -27.98 -24.01
N SER A 94 -12.37 -27.78 -23.89
CA SER A 94 -13.39 -28.69 -24.43
C SER A 94 -13.55 -28.58 -25.94
N GLY A 95 -12.91 -27.59 -26.59
CA GLY A 95 -12.91 -27.45 -28.05
C GLY A 95 -14.28 -27.08 -28.62
N GLU A 96 -15.13 -26.43 -27.82
CA GLU A 96 -16.46 -25.96 -28.23
C GLU A 96 -16.42 -24.55 -28.86
N ALA A 97 -15.27 -24.13 -29.39
CA ALA A 97 -15.08 -22.83 -30.03
C ALA A 97 -14.93 -22.96 -31.55
#